data_AF-S1NIL3-F1
#
_entry.id   AF-S1NIL3-F1
#
_cell.length_a   1.000
_cell.length_b   1.000
_cell.length_c   1.000
_cell.angle_alpha   90.00
_cell.angle_beta   90.00
_cell.angle_gamma   90.00
#
_symmetry.space_group_name_H-M   'P 1'
#
loop_
_entity.id
_entity.type
_entity.pdbx_description
1 polymer ?
#
loop_
_entity_poly.entity_id
_entity_poly.type
_entity_poly.pdbx_seq_one_letter_code
_entity_poly.pdbx_strand_id
1 'polypeptide(L)'
;MKKYLLLLLTISISAFFWLISYLFAVQLFTSERSTFIWQNALTLACLTLASFIVSYLAFESVRIWRKCPLATFQNRVCRYFHRVTKGSVVIFVLSLGTLPMFYRWADLSDAPGVMLLGLGLCLLLMSVMFICLSFTKLYQQALQLQNELAMVI
;
A
#
# COMPACT_ATOMS: atom_id res chain seq x y z
N MET A 1 14.83 21.07 6.02
CA MET A 1 14.76 19.77 6.73
C MET A 1 13.47 18.99 6.46
N LYS A 2 12.26 19.54 6.66
CA LYS A 2 10.97 18.82 6.51
C LYS A 2 10.78 18.07 5.17
N LYS A 3 11.21 18.67 4.05
CA LYS A 3 11.12 18.05 2.71
C LYS A 3 12.00 16.80 2.55
N TYR A 4 13.22 16.83 3.09
CA TYR A 4 14.14 15.69 3.03
C TYR A 4 13.70 14.56 3.96
N LEU A 5 13.10 14.90 5.11
CA LEU A 5 12.51 13.93 6.03
C LEU A 5 11.34 13.16 5.39
N LEU A 6 10.42 13.87 4.72
CA LEU A 6 9.31 13.25 3.99
C LEU A 6 9.80 12.32 2.87
N LEU A 7 10.81 12.76 2.13
CA LEU A 7 11.41 11.99 1.05
C LEU A 7 12.10 10.72 1.59
N LEU A 8 12.87 10.84 2.67
CA LEU A 8 13.52 9.72 3.35
C LEU A 8 12.49 8.71 3.88
N LEU A 9 11.41 9.19 4.50
CA LEU A 9 10.34 8.35 5.03
C LEU A 9 9.63 7.57 3.90
N THR A 10 9.32 8.25 2.80
CA THR A 10 8.64 7.62 1.66
C THR A 10 9.52 6.57 0.97
N ILE A 11 10.83 6.85 0.81
CA ILE A 11 11.79 5.88 0.27
C ILE A 11 11.98 4.70 1.22
N SER A 12 12.08 4.95 2.53
CA SER A 12 12.25 3.91 3.54
C SER A 12 11.06 2.93 3.56
N ILE A 13 9.83 3.44 3.49
CA ILE A 13 8.63 2.59 3.37
C ILE A 13 8.69 1.74 2.10
N SER A 14 9.00 2.34 0.94
CA SER A 14 9.13 1.59 -0.31
C SER A 14 10.22 0.51 -0.23
N ALA A 15 11.37 0.82 0.37
CA ALA A 15 12.48 -0.13 0.52
C ALA A 15 12.08 -1.31 1.41
N PHE A 16 11.30 -1.07 2.46
CA PHE A 16 10.80 -2.12 3.36
C PHE A 16 9.88 -3.12 2.63
N PHE A 17 8.96 -2.64 1.80
CA PHE A 17 8.08 -3.52 1.00
C PHE A 17 8.88 -4.38 0.01
N TRP A 18 9.86 -3.78 -0.68
CA TRP A 18 10.76 -4.52 -1.56
C TRP A 18 11.60 -5.56 -0.82
N LEU A 19 12.07 -5.23 0.39
CA LEU A 19 12.82 -6.15 1.22
C LEU A 19 11.98 -7.37 1.62
N ILE A 20 10.71 -7.17 2.02
CA ILE A 20 9.79 -8.29 2.30
C ILE A 20 9.60 -9.16 1.05
N SER A 21 9.32 -8.55 -0.10
CA SER A 21 9.14 -9.29 -1.36
C SER A 21 10.39 -10.07 -1.76
N TYR A 22 11.58 -9.51 -1.53
CA TYR A 22 12.87 -10.15 -1.80
C TYR A 22 13.13 -11.32 -0.86
N LEU A 23 12.96 -11.15 0.46
CA LEU A 23 13.12 -12.23 1.44
C LEU A 23 12.19 -13.39 1.13
N PHE A 24 10.96 -13.09 0.72
CA PHE A 24 10.01 -14.11 0.31
C PHE A 24 10.46 -14.86 -0.95
N ALA A 25 10.95 -14.15 -1.97
CA ALA A 25 11.51 -14.77 -3.16
C ALA A 25 12.67 -15.71 -2.82
N VAL A 26 13.61 -15.28 -1.98
CA VAL A 26 14.74 -16.11 -1.53
C VAL A 26 14.26 -17.38 -0.84
N GLN A 27 13.24 -17.30 0.04
CA GLN A 27 12.68 -18.50 0.67
C GLN A 27 12.10 -19.50 -0.34
N LEU A 28 11.49 -19.02 -1.43
CA LEU A 28 10.94 -19.89 -2.47
C LEU A 28 12.01 -20.58 -3.30
N PHE A 29 13.10 -19.88 -3.63
CA PHE A 29 14.19 -20.44 -4.44
C PHE A 29 15.16 -21.32 -3.66
N THR A 30 15.30 -21.10 -2.35
CA THR A 30 16.24 -21.85 -1.50
C THR A 30 15.60 -23.08 -0.82
N SER A 31 14.28 -23.22 -0.82
CA SER A 31 13.61 -24.34 -0.15
C SER A 31 13.84 -25.67 -0.90
N GLU A 32 14.51 -26.63 -0.26
CA GLU A 32 14.77 -27.97 -0.81
C GLU A 32 13.50 -28.80 -1.07
N ARG A 33 12.35 -28.41 -0.48
CA ARG A 33 11.02 -29.00 -0.72
C ARG A 33 10.18 -28.22 -1.74
N SER A 34 10.81 -27.43 -2.61
CA SER A 34 10.09 -26.60 -3.58
C SER A 34 9.58 -27.42 -4.76
N THR A 35 8.52 -28.19 -4.53
CA THR A 35 7.54 -28.41 -5.60
C THR A 35 6.96 -27.05 -5.96
N PHE A 36 6.72 -26.79 -7.24
CA PHE A 36 6.21 -25.50 -7.72
C PHE A 36 4.75 -25.34 -7.29
N ILE A 37 4.54 -24.90 -6.04
CA ILE A 37 3.21 -24.80 -5.44
C ILE A 37 2.58 -23.45 -5.82
N TRP A 38 1.43 -23.49 -6.49
CA TRP A 38 0.78 -22.31 -7.07
C TRP A 38 0.45 -21.23 -6.03
N GLN A 39 0.13 -21.59 -4.78
CA GLN A 39 -0.15 -20.64 -3.70
C GLN A 39 1.06 -19.75 -3.37
N ASN A 40 2.27 -20.29 -3.46
CA ASN A 40 3.51 -19.56 -3.22
C ASN A 40 3.80 -18.59 -4.37
N ALA A 41 3.60 -19.04 -5.61
CA ALA A 41 3.74 -18.21 -6.79
C ALA A 41 2.75 -17.03 -6.80
N LEU A 42 1.49 -17.29 -6.41
CA LEU A 42 0.47 -16.25 -6.25
C LEU A 42 0.88 -15.22 -5.19
N THR A 43 1.36 -15.68 -4.03
CA THR A 43 1.77 -14.79 -2.95
C THR A 43 2.95 -13.90 -3.37
N LEU A 44 3.93 -14.47 -4.07
CA LEU A 44 5.06 -13.70 -4.61
C LEU A 44 4.59 -12.68 -5.67
N ALA A 45 3.70 -13.07 -6.57
CA ALA A 45 3.11 -12.16 -7.56
C ALA A 45 2.34 -11.00 -6.88
N CYS A 46 1.56 -11.29 -5.82
CA CYS A 46 0.84 -10.28 -5.07
C CYS A 46 1.78 -9.31 -4.31
N LEU A 47 2.83 -9.83 -3.66
CA LEU A 47 3.81 -9.02 -2.93
C LEU A 47 4.64 -8.12 -3.85
N THR A 48 5.06 -8.64 -5.00
CA THR A 48 5.79 -7.88 -6.02
C THR A 48 4.92 -6.76 -6.59
N LEU A 49 3.67 -7.07 -6.98
CA LEU A 49 2.71 -6.06 -7.46
C LEU A 49 2.43 -4.99 -6.40
N ALA A 50 2.24 -5.38 -5.13
CA ALA A 50 2.03 -4.44 -4.03
C ALA A 50 3.24 -3.51 -3.86
N SER A 51 4.45 -4.06 -3.94
CA SER A 51 5.70 -3.29 -3.89
C SER A 51 5.80 -2.27 -5.02
N PHE A 52 5.46 -2.67 -6.26
CA PHE A 52 5.41 -1.75 -7.40
C PHE A 52 4.42 -0.59 -7.19
N ILE A 53 3.23 -0.88 -6.67
CA ILE A 53 2.22 0.16 -6.39
C ILE A 53 2.72 1.12 -5.32
N VAL A 54 3.29 0.61 -4.23
CA VAL A 54 3.85 1.45 -3.15
C VAL A 54 4.99 2.32 -3.68
N SER A 55 5.89 1.78 -4.49
CA SER A 55 6.97 2.56 -5.13
C SER A 55 6.44 3.62 -6.09
N TYR A 56 5.40 3.31 -6.87
CA TYR A 56 4.76 4.28 -7.77
C TYR A 56 4.13 5.44 -6.98
N LEU A 57 3.36 5.14 -5.92
CA LEU A 57 2.77 6.16 -5.06
C LEU A 57 3.83 7.00 -4.32
N ALA A 58 4.94 6.37 -3.94
CA ALA A 58 6.08 7.04 -3.34
C ALA A 58 6.74 8.02 -4.32
N PHE A 59 6.95 7.62 -5.57
CA PHE A 59 7.51 8.48 -6.60
C PHE A 59 6.59 9.67 -6.92
N GLU A 60 5.30 9.44 -7.05
CA GLU A 60 4.29 10.49 -7.25
C GLU A 60 4.26 11.49 -6.09
N SER A 61 4.37 11.04 -4.84
CA SER A 61 4.40 11.91 -3.67
C SER A 61 5.60 12.86 -3.73
N VAL A 62 6.79 12.34 -4.00
CA VAL A 62 8.03 13.12 -4.12
C VAL A 62 7.94 14.11 -5.28
N ARG A 63 7.35 13.70 -6.41
CA ARG A 63 7.15 14.55 -7.58
C ARG A 63 6.27 15.77 -7.27
N ILE A 64 5.18 15.57 -6.54
CA ILE A 64 4.26 16.65 -6.15
C ILE A 64 4.96 17.63 -5.21
N TRP A 65 5.72 17.13 -4.23
CA TRP A 65 6.44 17.96 -3.26
C TRP A 65 7.61 18.76 -3.85
N ARG A 66 8.28 18.27 -4.90
CA ARG A 66 9.42 18.96 -5.53
C ARG A 66 9.04 20.01 -6.57
N LYS A 67 7.95 19.81 -7.34
CA LYS A 67 7.69 20.56 -8.60
C LYS A 67 6.47 21.48 -8.58
N CYS A 68 5.72 21.60 -7.49
CA CYS A 68 4.45 22.33 -7.50
C CYS A 68 4.56 23.74 -6.87
N PRO A 69 4.20 24.80 -7.61
CA PRO A 69 3.93 26.12 -7.02
C PRO A 69 2.65 26.10 -6.17
N LEU A 70 2.58 26.97 -5.16
CA LEU A 70 1.56 26.94 -4.10
C LEU A 70 0.11 26.92 -4.65
N ALA A 71 -0.17 27.69 -5.71
CA ALA A 71 -1.50 27.81 -6.30
C ALA A 71 -1.99 26.52 -7.02
N THR A 72 -1.07 25.69 -7.54
CA THR A 72 -1.43 24.42 -8.22
C THR A 72 -1.29 23.20 -7.31
N PHE A 73 -0.84 23.40 -6.07
CA PHE A 73 -0.59 22.34 -5.09
C PHE A 73 -1.89 21.68 -4.67
N GLN A 74 -2.93 22.46 -4.33
CA GLN A 74 -4.20 21.95 -3.79
C GLN A 74 -4.91 20.96 -4.74
N ASN A 75 -5.06 21.32 -6.01
CA ASN A 75 -5.70 20.46 -7.02
C ASN A 75 -4.88 19.20 -7.36
N ARG A 76 -3.56 19.24 -7.25
CA ARG A 76 -2.71 18.05 -7.45
C ARG A 76 -2.70 17.15 -6.23
N VAL A 77 -2.70 17.72 -5.03
CA VAL A 77 -2.80 16.97 -3.77
C VAL A 77 -4.13 16.22 -3.68
N CYS A 78 -5.25 16.84 -4.08
CA CYS A 78 -6.54 16.15 -4.14
C CYS A 78 -6.51 14.92 -5.06
N ARG A 79 -5.97 15.08 -6.28
CA ARG A 79 -5.80 13.96 -7.22
C ARG A 79 -4.86 12.88 -6.69
N TYR A 80 -3.83 13.25 -5.96
CA TYR A 80 -2.93 12.32 -5.31
C TYR A 80 -3.63 11.52 -4.21
N PHE A 81 -4.38 12.15 -3.30
CA PHE A 81 -5.17 11.45 -2.29
C PHE A 81 -6.16 10.45 -2.89
N HIS A 82 -6.79 10.82 -4.00
CA HIS A 82 -7.66 9.90 -4.74
C HIS A 82 -6.90 8.70 -5.31
N ARG A 83 -5.68 8.91 -5.84
CA ARG A 83 -4.80 7.82 -6.31
C ARG A 83 -4.32 6.94 -5.16
N VAL A 84 -3.96 7.52 -4.01
CA VAL A 84 -3.56 6.78 -2.80
C VAL A 84 -4.71 5.91 -2.30
N THR A 85 -5.94 6.43 -2.29
CA THR A 85 -7.12 5.66 -1.90
C THR A 85 -7.34 4.48 -2.83
N LYS A 86 -7.31 4.70 -4.15
CA LYS A 86 -7.39 3.59 -5.12
C LYS A 86 -6.25 2.59 -4.94
N GLY A 87 -5.02 3.07 -4.74
CA GLY A 87 -3.87 2.22 -4.48
C GLY A 87 -4.03 1.38 -3.21
N SER A 88 -4.60 1.96 -2.14
CA SER A 88 -4.86 1.24 -0.89
C SER A 88 -5.91 0.14 -1.06
N VAL A 89 -6.96 0.36 -1.87
CA VAL A 89 -7.93 -0.69 -2.23
C VAL A 89 -7.24 -1.83 -2.98
N VAL A 90 -6.38 -1.51 -3.95
CA VAL A 90 -5.64 -2.53 -4.70
C VAL A 90 -4.68 -3.30 -3.79
N ILE A 91 -3.96 -2.64 -2.89
CA ILE A 91 -3.08 -3.29 -1.91
C ILE A 91 -3.87 -4.22 -0.99
N PHE A 92 -5.07 -3.83 -0.56
CA PHE A 92 -5.95 -4.71 0.20
C PHE A 92 -6.34 -5.96 -0.59
N VAL A 93 -6.78 -5.81 -1.85
CA VAL A 93 -7.12 -6.96 -2.71
C VAL A 93 -5.91 -7.87 -2.91
N LEU A 94 -4.72 -7.31 -3.12
CA LEU A 94 -3.48 -8.08 -3.24
C LEU A 94 -3.12 -8.81 -1.94
N SER A 95 -3.44 -8.24 -0.78
CA SER A 95 -3.22 -8.90 0.51
C SER A 95 -4.08 -10.15 0.68
N LEU A 96 -5.30 -10.16 0.16
CA LEU A 96 -6.14 -11.37 0.15
C LEU A 96 -5.49 -12.50 -0.66
N GLY A 97 -4.71 -12.16 -1.70
CA GLY A 97 -3.94 -13.13 -2.48
C GLY A 97 -2.83 -13.83 -1.69
N THR A 98 -2.47 -13.33 -0.49
CA THR A 98 -1.51 -13.99 0.42
C THR A 98 -2.16 -15.04 1.33
N LEU A 99 -3.49 -14.98 1.51
CA LEU A 99 -4.23 -15.89 2.40
C LEU A 99 -4.08 -17.39 2.05
N PRO A 100 -4.08 -17.82 0.76
CA PRO A 100 -3.92 -19.24 0.43
C PRO A 100 -2.62 -19.85 0.96
N MET A 101 -1.58 -19.03 1.11
CA MET A 101 -0.31 -19.46 1.69
C MET A 101 -0.43 -19.65 3.21
N PHE A 102 -1.01 -18.68 3.92
CA PHE A 102 -1.27 -18.79 5.36
C PHE A 102 -2.16 -19.98 5.70
N TYR A 103 -3.15 -20.27 4.85
CA TYR A 103 -3.99 -21.46 4.98
C TYR A 103 -3.17 -22.74 4.89
N ARG A 104 -2.32 -22.86 3.86
CA ARG A 104 -1.45 -24.03 3.68
C ARG A 104 -0.48 -24.21 4.86
N TRP A 105 0.08 -23.12 5.37
CA TRP A 105 0.97 -23.15 6.52
C TRP A 105 0.26 -23.56 7.81
N ALA A 106 -0.97 -23.08 8.03
CA ALA A 106 -1.78 -23.49 9.16
C ALA A 106 -2.08 -25.00 9.12
N ASP A 107 -2.37 -25.53 7.92
CA ASP A 107 -2.63 -26.97 7.69
C ASP A 107 -1.36 -27.83 7.86
N LEU A 108 -0.22 -27.39 7.31
CA LEU A 108 1.07 -28.09 7.41
C LEU A 108 1.64 -28.15 8.84
N SER A 109 1.39 -27.12 9.64
CA SER A 109 1.95 -27.00 11.00
C SER A 109 0.93 -27.30 12.10
N ASP A 110 -0.29 -27.72 11.73
CA ASP A 110 -1.42 -27.93 12.65
C ASP A 110 -1.62 -26.72 13.61
N ALA A 111 -1.42 -25.53 13.05
CA ALA A 111 -1.26 -24.28 13.78
C ALA A 111 -2.30 -23.26 13.32
N PRO A 112 -3.54 -23.28 13.86
CA PRO A 112 -4.60 -22.36 13.45
C PRO A 112 -4.25 -20.89 13.69
N GLY A 113 -3.33 -20.63 14.63
CA GLY A 113 -2.80 -19.28 14.90
C GLY A 113 -2.14 -18.62 13.68
N VAL A 114 -1.54 -19.38 12.77
CA VAL A 114 -0.90 -18.84 11.55
C VAL A 114 -1.94 -18.24 10.61
N MET A 115 -3.12 -18.85 10.52
CA MET A 115 -4.23 -18.33 9.73
C MET A 115 -4.82 -17.05 10.34
N LEU A 116 -4.92 -16.98 11.67
CA LEU A 116 -5.33 -15.77 12.39
C LEU A 116 -4.36 -14.60 12.14
N LEU A 117 -3.05 -14.86 12.08
CA LEU A 117 -2.07 -13.83 11.73
C LEU A 117 -2.26 -13.29 10.31
N GLY A 118 -2.48 -14.17 9.33
CA GLY A 118 -2.75 -13.78 7.95
C GLY A 118 -4.03 -12.94 7.81
N LEU A 119 -5.10 -13.34 8.50
CA LEU A 119 -6.35 -12.58 8.58
C LEU A 119 -6.16 -11.23 9.28
N GLY A 120 -5.45 -11.20 10.40
CA GLY A 120 -5.12 -9.96 11.13
C GLY A 120 -4.37 -8.96 10.27
N LEU A 121 -3.43 -9.43 9.45
CA LEU A 121 -2.70 -8.58 8.49
C LEU A 121 -3.65 -7.99 7.43
N CYS A 122 -4.56 -8.80 6.88
CA CYS A 122 -5.55 -8.31 5.92
C CYS A 122 -6.50 -7.26 6.54
N LEU A 123 -6.93 -7.48 7.79
CA LEU A 123 -7.77 -6.54 8.53
C LEU A 123 -7.05 -5.21 8.83
N LEU A 124 -5.76 -5.25 9.12
CA LEU A 124 -4.94 -4.03 9.27
C LEU A 124 -4.91 -3.24 7.95
N LEU A 125 -4.67 -3.90 6.83
CA LEU A 125 -4.66 -3.24 5.52
C LEU A 125 -6.04 -2.70 5.13
N MET A 126 -7.10 -3.42 5.49
CA MET A 126 -8.48 -2.94 5.35
C MET A 126 -8.73 -1.67 6.17
N SER A 127 -8.21 -1.61 7.40
CA SER A 127 -8.34 -0.43 8.26
C SER A 127 -7.64 0.79 7.66
N VAL A 128 -6.42 0.61 7.12
CA VAL A 128 -5.70 1.67 6.40
C VAL A 128 -6.49 2.17 5.19
N MET A 129 -7.12 1.26 4.44
CA MET A 129 -8.00 1.62 3.32
C MET A 129 -9.17 2.50 3.74
N PHE A 130 -9.88 2.15 4.82
CA PHE A 130 -10.98 2.96 5.35
C PHE A 130 -10.52 4.34 5.82
N ILE A 131 -9.34 4.42 6.43
CA ILE A 131 -8.74 5.69 6.86
C ILE A 131 -8.44 6.56 5.63
N CYS A 132 -7.75 6.02 4.61
CA CYS A 132 -7.45 6.75 3.38
C CYS A 132 -8.72 7.25 2.65
N LEU A 133 -9.76 6.42 2.61
CA LEU A 133 -11.04 6.76 2.00
C LEU A 133 -11.74 7.90 2.76
N SER A 134 -11.72 7.84 4.10
CA SER A 134 -12.27 8.90 4.96
C SER A 134 -11.53 10.22 4.78
N PHE A 135 -10.19 10.20 4.79
CA PHE A 135 -9.38 11.40 4.55
C PHE A 135 -9.61 12.00 3.18
N THR A 136 -9.78 11.18 2.15
CA THR A 136 -10.05 11.68 0.79
C THR A 136 -11.40 12.39 0.71
N LYS A 137 -12.44 11.84 1.35
CA LYS A 137 -13.76 12.50 1.43
C LYS A 137 -13.68 13.82 2.19
N LEU A 138 -13.01 13.85 3.34
CA LEU A 138 -12.81 15.07 4.13
C LEU A 138 -12.08 16.14 3.33
N TYR A 139 -11.03 15.77 2.60
CA TYR A 139 -10.27 16.70 1.78
C TYR A 139 -11.08 17.25 0.60
N GLN A 140 -11.92 16.43 -0.03
CA GLN A 140 -12.84 16.86 -1.08
C GLN A 140 -13.88 17.85 -0.55
N GLN A 141 -14.46 17.59 0.62
CA GLN A 141 -15.41 18.50 1.28
C GLN A 141 -14.75 19.85 1.64
N ALA A 142 -13.53 19.82 2.19
CA ALA A 142 -12.79 21.04 2.52
C ALA A 142 -12.49 21.89 1.27
N LEU A 143 -12.15 21.25 0.15
CA LEU A 143 -11.96 21.92 -1.14
C LEU A 143 -13.24 22.55 -1.68
N GLN A 144 -14.37 21.85 -1.58
CA GLN A 144 -15.68 22.39 -1.98
C GLN A 144 -16.03 23.63 -1.17
N LEU A 145 -15.88 23.56 0.15
CA LEU A 145 -16.17 24.66 1.06
C LEU A 145 -15.32 25.90 0.76
N GLN A 146 -14.02 25.70 0.46
CA GLN A 146 -13.13 26.81 0.12
C GLN A 146 -13.50 27.47 -1.22
N ASN A 147 -13.92 26.68 -2.21
CA ASN A 147 -14.38 27.22 -3.49
C ASN A 147 -15.70 27.99 -3.34
N GLU A 148 -16.63 27.50 -2.51
CA GLU A 148 -17.87 28.23 -2.20
C GLU A 148 -17.57 29.56 -1.52
N LEU A 149 -16.68 29.59 -0.53
CA LEU A 149 -16.29 30.81 0.16
C LEU A 149 -15.67 31.85 -0.81
N ALA A 150 -14.89 31.39 -1.79
CA ALA A 150 -14.26 32.24 -2.79
C ALA A 150 -15.22 32.79 -3.86
N MET A 151 -16.43 32.22 -3.99
CA MET A 151 -17.47 32.74 -4.90
C MET A 151 -18.39 33.78 -4.23
N VAL A 152 -18.32 33.91 -2.90
CA VAL A 152 -19.14 34.84 -2.10
C VAL A 152 -18.40 36.17 -1.82
N ILE A 153 -17.08 36.19 -1.99
CA ILE A 153 -16.21 37.38 -1.84
C ILE A 153 -15.88 37.95 -3.23
#